data_AF-A0A7C6Y4N7-F1
#
_entry.id   AF-A0A7C6Y4N7-F1
#
_cell.length_a   1.000
_cell.length_b   1.000
_cell.length_c   1.000
_cell.angle_alpha   90.00
_cell.angle_beta   90.00
_cell.angle_gamma   90.00
#
_symmetry.space_group_name_H-M   'P 1'
#
loop_
_entity.id
_entity.type
_entity.pdbx_description
1 polymer ?
#
loop_
_entity_poly.entity_id
_entity_poly.type
_entity_poly.pdbx_seq_one_letter_code
_entity_poly.pdbx_strand_id
1 'polypeptide(L)'
;MNKQSKFIKKMSLIAILAAVSFGLYYINFPIPFLFPGFLKVNFSNLPILIGGFTLGPIAGAVIVVIRFLIKLPLSDTIFVGEIADLIIGFASVIPAAIIYKHNKSKKGAAMALIVSTLFWIASSMVANMFILIPAYIKMFFNGNITAFVSTLKIIPGVNETNYMSKYILWAVIPFNTMISVVVNVITYTVYKRLSFLIHSFTGDELKLSKRQKEKVSTNKSVVFIDDWKEYFKKYFLCGIILMIILLIASFITVLISINATNLTVTYLLLKIYLIGIELVAVLLIGIYAFFRFKSYKTYEIKENNDLDDL
;
A
#
# COMPACT_ATOMS: atom_id res chain seq x y z
N MET A 1 -29.47 6.76 15.06
CA MET A 1 -28.62 5.56 15.32
C MET A 1 -27.61 5.89 16.41
N ASN A 2 -27.59 5.16 17.52
CA ASN A 2 -26.66 5.43 18.63
C ASN A 2 -25.21 5.11 18.21
N LYS A 3 -24.23 5.63 18.96
CA LYS A 3 -22.79 5.45 18.67
C LYS A 3 -22.35 3.98 18.72
N GLN A 4 -22.95 3.20 19.61
CA GLN A 4 -22.67 1.78 19.82
C GLN A 4 -23.08 0.92 18.62
N SER A 5 -24.25 1.16 18.03
CA SER A 5 -24.75 0.47 16.84
C SER A 5 -23.85 0.69 15.62
N LYS A 6 -23.32 1.92 15.44
CA LYS A 6 -22.33 2.21 14.37
C LYS A 6 -21.03 1.44 14.57
N PHE A 7 -20.56 1.37 15.81
CA PHE A 7 -19.34 0.66 16.15
C PHE A 7 -19.47 -0.84 15.88
N ILE A 8 -20.57 -1.47 16.35
CA ILE A 8 -20.85 -2.89 16.12
C ILE A 8 -20.89 -3.19 14.62
N LYS A 9 -21.64 -2.42 13.82
CA LYS A 9 -21.71 -2.62 12.36
C LYS A 9 -20.34 -2.49 11.69
N LYS A 10 -19.51 -1.54 12.13
CA LYS A 10 -18.15 -1.36 11.60
C LYS A 10 -17.26 -2.57 11.94
N MET A 11 -17.33 -3.07 13.17
CA MET A 11 -16.59 -4.27 13.56
C MET A 11 -17.04 -5.50 12.76
N SER A 12 -18.36 -5.70 12.59
CA SER A 12 -18.89 -6.80 11.77
C SER A 12 -18.37 -6.75 10.34
N LEU A 13 -18.35 -5.57 9.72
CA LEU A 13 -17.81 -5.41 8.36
C LEU A 13 -16.31 -5.69 8.29
N ILE A 14 -15.52 -5.25 9.29
CA ILE A 14 -14.10 -5.58 9.38
C ILE A 14 -13.90 -7.10 9.45
N ALA A 15 -14.67 -7.79 10.30
CA ALA A 15 -14.60 -9.24 10.44
C ALA A 15 -14.98 -9.97 9.14
N ILE A 16 -16.07 -9.56 8.48
CA ILE A 16 -16.51 -10.14 7.19
C ILE A 16 -15.43 -9.92 6.12
N LEU A 17 -14.90 -8.70 5.99
CA LEU A 17 -13.87 -8.42 4.99
C LEU A 17 -12.57 -9.18 5.27
N ALA A 18 -12.20 -9.38 6.54
CA ALA A 18 -11.06 -10.19 6.92
C ALA A 18 -11.28 -11.68 6.59
N ALA A 19 -12.48 -12.22 6.84
CA ALA A 19 -12.84 -13.59 6.47
C ALA A 19 -12.82 -13.80 4.95
N VAL A 20 -13.35 -12.86 4.17
CA VAL A 20 -13.28 -12.90 2.69
C VAL A 20 -11.83 -12.78 2.22
N SER A 21 -11.05 -11.88 2.82
CA SER A 21 -9.62 -11.72 2.53
C SER A 21 -8.84 -13.00 2.77
N PHE A 22 -9.13 -13.70 3.86
CA PHE A 22 -8.58 -15.02 4.18
C PHE A 22 -9.04 -16.09 3.18
N GLY A 23 -10.33 -16.18 2.84
CA GLY A 23 -10.82 -17.13 1.84
C GLY A 23 -10.17 -16.93 0.47
N LEU A 24 -10.01 -15.68 0.02
CA LEU A 24 -9.28 -15.34 -1.21
C LEU A 24 -7.78 -15.60 -1.12
N TYR A 25 -7.21 -15.66 0.09
CA TYR A 25 -5.83 -16.08 0.27
C TYR A 25 -5.66 -17.58 0.04
N TYR A 26 -6.61 -18.39 0.49
CA TYR A 26 -6.59 -19.85 0.30
C TYR A 26 -6.68 -20.26 -1.16
N ILE A 27 -7.38 -19.47 -1.97
CA ILE A 27 -7.41 -19.63 -3.42
C ILE A 27 -6.15 -18.99 -4.01
N ASN A 28 -4.99 -19.54 -3.64
CA ASN A 28 -3.70 -19.14 -4.19
C ASN A 28 -3.18 -20.21 -5.15
N PHE A 29 -2.44 -19.76 -6.16
CA PHE A 29 -1.78 -20.64 -7.10
C PHE A 29 -0.44 -20.03 -7.54
N PRO A 30 0.61 -20.84 -7.71
CA PRO A 30 1.83 -20.38 -8.35
C PRO A 30 1.57 -20.12 -9.84
N ILE A 31 2.46 -19.36 -10.49
CA ILE A 31 2.57 -19.37 -11.95
C ILE A 31 3.91 -20.02 -12.30
N PRO A 32 3.94 -21.36 -12.43
CA PRO A 32 5.13 -22.07 -12.86
C PRO A 32 5.62 -21.52 -14.20
N PHE A 33 6.91 -21.67 -14.49
CA PHE A 33 7.57 -21.21 -15.73
C PHE A 33 7.78 -19.70 -15.86
N LEU A 34 7.04 -18.84 -15.15
CA LEU A 34 7.31 -17.40 -15.09
C LEU A 34 7.98 -16.95 -13.79
N PHE A 35 7.62 -17.55 -12.65
CA PHE A 35 8.13 -17.13 -11.35
C PHE A 35 8.53 -18.34 -10.47
N PRO A 36 9.42 -18.13 -9.47
CA PRO A 36 9.70 -19.14 -8.46
C PRO A 36 8.42 -19.60 -7.75
N GLY A 37 8.30 -20.91 -7.47
CA GLY A 37 7.05 -21.53 -6.99
C GLY A 37 6.53 -21.03 -5.63
N PHE A 38 7.38 -20.39 -4.82
CA PHE A 38 6.98 -19.76 -3.57
C PHE A 38 6.26 -18.40 -3.77
N LEU A 39 6.33 -17.80 -4.96
CA LEU A 39 5.52 -16.63 -5.32
C LEU A 39 4.16 -17.09 -5.85
N LYS A 40 3.12 -16.93 -5.02
CA LYS A 40 1.77 -17.37 -5.33
C LYS A 40 0.82 -16.20 -5.55
N VAL A 41 0.09 -16.24 -6.65
CA VAL A 41 -0.99 -15.30 -6.95
C VAL A 41 -2.13 -15.50 -5.97
N ASN A 42 -2.62 -14.41 -5.40
CA ASN A 42 -3.83 -14.40 -4.58
C ASN A 42 -4.48 -13.01 -4.62
N PHE A 43 -5.78 -12.95 -4.37
CA PHE A 43 -6.57 -11.71 -4.42
C PHE A 43 -6.91 -11.17 -3.03
N SER A 44 -6.17 -11.60 -2.01
CA SER A 44 -6.52 -11.34 -0.62
C SER A 44 -6.41 -9.85 -0.22
N ASN A 45 -5.62 -9.04 -0.94
CA ASN A 45 -5.54 -7.60 -0.71
C ASN A 45 -6.75 -6.80 -1.24
N LEU A 46 -7.60 -7.40 -2.08
CA LEU A 46 -8.81 -6.75 -2.61
C LEU A 46 -9.80 -6.34 -1.50
N PRO A 47 -10.26 -7.25 -0.60
CA PRO A 47 -11.15 -6.87 0.52
C PRO A 47 -10.51 -5.89 1.50
N ILE A 48 -9.18 -5.96 1.68
CA ILE A 48 -8.42 -5.03 2.50
C ILE A 48 -8.52 -3.59 1.96
N LEU A 49 -8.28 -3.41 0.65
CA LEU A 49 -8.39 -2.11 -0.01
C LEU A 49 -9.82 -1.57 0.00
N ILE A 50 -10.81 -2.44 -0.23
CA ILE A 50 -12.23 -2.09 -0.09
C ILE A 50 -12.53 -1.61 1.33
N GLY A 51 -12.07 -2.33 2.36
CA GLY A 51 -12.22 -1.94 3.76
C GLY A 51 -11.52 -0.61 4.07
N GLY A 52 -10.32 -0.40 3.53
CA GLY A 52 -9.59 0.87 3.63
C GLY A 52 -10.36 2.04 3.03
N PHE A 53 -10.93 1.87 1.84
CA PHE A 53 -11.66 2.93 1.13
C PHE A 53 -12.99 3.27 1.78
N THR A 54 -13.66 2.27 2.36
CA THR A 54 -15.01 2.43 2.92
C THR A 54 -15.00 2.82 4.39
N LEU A 55 -14.13 2.18 5.19
CA LEU A 55 -14.10 2.29 6.66
C LEU A 55 -12.89 3.10 7.18
N GLY A 56 -11.93 3.43 6.29
CA GLY A 56 -10.74 4.23 6.56
C GLY A 56 -9.45 3.40 6.77
N PRO A 57 -8.29 4.08 6.83
CA PRO A 57 -6.97 3.41 6.83
C PRO A 57 -6.77 2.45 8.01
N ILE A 58 -7.26 2.82 9.20
CA ILE A 58 -7.18 1.96 10.40
C ILE A 58 -7.97 0.68 10.20
N ALA A 59 -9.16 0.75 9.59
CA ALA A 59 -9.96 -0.44 9.34
C ALA A 59 -9.27 -1.37 8.32
N GLY A 60 -8.72 -0.82 7.23
CA GLY A 60 -7.90 -1.58 6.29
C GLY A 60 -6.71 -2.28 6.95
N ALA A 61 -5.97 -1.56 7.80
CA ALA A 61 -4.87 -2.12 8.58
C ALA A 61 -5.32 -3.24 9.52
N VAL A 62 -6.44 -3.08 10.23
CA VAL A 62 -6.98 -4.13 11.12
C VAL A 62 -7.40 -5.37 10.31
N ILE A 63 -7.98 -5.21 9.12
CA ILE A 63 -8.35 -6.35 8.25
C ILE A 63 -7.09 -7.15 7.87
N VAL A 64 -5.99 -6.46 7.50
CA VAL A 64 -4.69 -7.09 7.20
C VAL A 64 -4.18 -7.91 8.39
N VAL A 65 -4.23 -7.33 9.60
CA VAL A 65 -3.79 -8.00 10.83
C VAL A 65 -4.65 -9.22 11.14
N ILE A 66 -5.98 -9.10 11.07
CA ILE A 66 -6.87 -10.22 11.35
C ILE A 66 -6.60 -11.36 10.35
N ARG A 67 -6.50 -11.07 9.05
CA ARG A 67 -6.12 -12.09 8.05
C ARG A 67 -4.80 -12.76 8.43
N PHE A 68 -3.77 -11.97 8.76
CA PHE A 68 -2.46 -12.50 9.16
C PHE A 68 -2.58 -13.44 10.36
N LEU A 69 -3.29 -13.04 11.42
CA LEU A 69 -3.49 -13.86 12.61
C LEU A 69 -4.21 -15.18 12.30
N ILE A 70 -5.24 -15.16 11.45
CA ILE A 70 -5.96 -16.38 11.05
C ILE A 70 -5.04 -17.31 10.23
N LYS A 71 -4.13 -16.76 9.42
CA LYS A 71 -3.19 -17.54 8.61
C LYS A 71 -2.06 -18.19 9.41
N LEU A 72 -1.60 -17.58 10.51
CA LEU A 72 -0.45 -18.06 11.28
C LEU A 72 -0.48 -19.57 11.59
N PRO A 73 -1.56 -20.16 12.14
CA PRO A 73 -1.60 -21.59 12.45
C PRO A 73 -1.59 -22.50 11.21
N LEU A 74 -1.71 -21.94 10.01
CA LEU A 74 -1.88 -22.67 8.74
C LEU A 74 -0.77 -22.34 7.73
N SER A 75 0.36 -21.81 8.21
CA SER A 75 1.49 -21.39 7.38
C SER A 75 2.28 -22.59 6.84
N ASP A 76 2.39 -22.68 5.51
CA ASP A 76 3.29 -23.61 4.83
C ASP A 76 4.71 -23.04 4.64
N THR A 77 4.93 -21.76 5.00
CA THR A 77 6.16 -21.01 4.70
C THR A 77 6.97 -20.65 5.95
N ILE A 78 6.75 -21.36 7.06
CA ILE A 78 7.37 -21.09 8.37
C ILE A 78 7.31 -19.58 8.70
N PHE A 79 6.12 -18.99 8.52
CA PHE A 79 5.78 -17.59 8.78
C PHE A 79 6.39 -16.54 7.83
N VAL A 80 7.33 -16.89 6.96
CA VAL A 80 8.01 -15.92 6.08
C VAL A 80 7.03 -15.29 5.09
N GLY A 81 6.22 -16.12 4.41
CA GLY A 81 5.20 -15.65 3.48
C GLY A 81 4.10 -14.85 4.17
N GLU A 82 3.72 -15.24 5.38
CA GLU A 82 2.74 -14.52 6.19
C GLU A 82 3.23 -13.11 6.54
N ILE A 83 4.49 -12.97 6.94
CA ILE A 83 5.12 -11.68 7.21
C ILE A 83 5.18 -10.83 5.94
N ALA A 84 5.49 -11.43 4.79
CA ALA A 84 5.48 -10.74 3.51
C ALA A 84 4.10 -10.12 3.22
N ASP A 85 3.04 -10.90 3.35
CA ASP A 85 1.66 -10.46 3.12
C ASP A 85 1.21 -9.37 4.11
N LEU A 86 1.73 -9.40 5.35
CA LEU A 86 1.46 -8.37 6.35
C LEU A 86 2.12 -7.04 5.96
N ILE A 87 3.42 -7.06 5.64
CA ILE A 87 4.19 -5.86 5.25
C ILE A 87 3.57 -5.22 3.99
N ILE A 88 3.37 -6.04 2.96
CA ILE A 88 2.78 -5.61 1.69
C ILE A 88 1.34 -5.13 1.88
N GLY A 89 0.56 -5.82 2.72
CA GLY A 89 -0.80 -5.44 3.05
C GLY A 89 -0.88 -4.04 3.67
N PHE A 90 -0.02 -3.73 4.63
CA PHE A 90 0.05 -2.39 5.21
C PHE A 90 0.52 -1.33 4.22
N ALA A 91 1.61 -1.61 3.50
CA ALA A 91 2.21 -0.70 2.54
C ALA A 91 1.23 -0.37 1.39
N SER A 92 0.37 -1.30 1.00
CA SER A 92 -0.66 -1.06 -0.01
C SER A 92 -1.87 -0.30 0.54
N VAL A 93 -2.46 -0.73 1.66
CA VAL A 93 -3.77 -0.23 2.11
C VAL A 93 -3.72 1.13 2.78
N ILE A 94 -2.70 1.39 3.61
CA ILE A 94 -2.63 2.60 4.44
C ILE A 94 -2.54 3.85 3.55
N PRO A 95 -1.55 3.98 2.64
CA PRO A 95 -1.43 5.18 1.80
C PRO A 95 -2.64 5.33 0.87
N ALA A 96 -3.13 4.22 0.28
CA ALA A 96 -4.29 4.25 -0.60
C ALA A 96 -5.54 4.77 0.13
N ALA A 97 -5.83 4.22 1.31
CA ALA A 97 -6.99 4.63 2.11
C ALA A 97 -6.88 6.07 2.62
N ILE A 98 -5.68 6.56 2.94
CA ILE A 98 -5.46 7.97 3.29
C ILE A 98 -5.81 8.86 2.10
N ILE A 99 -5.22 8.61 0.93
CA ILE A 99 -5.44 9.41 -0.29
C ILE A 99 -6.93 9.43 -0.66
N TYR A 100 -7.57 8.25 -0.69
CA TYR A 100 -8.98 8.17 -1.04
C TYR A 100 -9.89 8.84 0.00
N LYS A 101 -9.55 8.76 1.30
CA LYS A 101 -10.31 9.44 2.36
C LYS A 101 -10.32 10.96 2.17
N HIS A 102 -9.26 11.54 1.62
CA HIS A 102 -9.16 12.97 1.34
C HIS A 102 -9.80 13.38 0.01
N ASN A 103 -9.80 12.51 -1.01
CA ASN A 103 -10.44 12.77 -2.29
C ASN A 103 -11.36 11.61 -2.69
N LYS A 104 -12.60 11.63 -2.17
CA LYS A 104 -13.63 10.61 -2.43
C LYS A 104 -14.26 10.75 -3.82
N SER A 105 -13.47 10.54 -4.86
CA SER A 105 -13.91 10.59 -6.26
C SER A 105 -13.36 9.40 -7.04
N LYS A 106 -13.84 9.19 -8.29
CA LYS A 106 -13.26 8.17 -9.19
C LYS A 106 -11.77 8.46 -9.45
N LYS A 107 -11.43 9.72 -9.71
CA LYS A 107 -10.05 10.17 -9.91
C LYS A 107 -9.20 9.96 -8.65
N GLY A 108 -9.74 10.26 -7.47
CA GLY A 108 -9.05 10.02 -6.20
C GLY A 108 -8.83 8.54 -5.91
N ALA A 109 -9.78 7.66 -6.25
CA ALA A 109 -9.60 6.22 -6.15
C ALA A 109 -8.51 5.70 -7.10
N ALA A 110 -8.51 6.17 -8.36
CA ALA A 110 -7.45 5.82 -9.32
C ALA A 110 -6.07 6.23 -8.80
N MET A 111 -5.93 7.48 -8.31
CA MET A 111 -4.68 7.96 -7.72
C MET A 111 -4.26 7.14 -6.49
N ALA A 112 -5.20 6.85 -5.59
CA ALA A 112 -4.95 6.03 -4.40
C ALA A 112 -4.43 4.63 -4.76
N LEU A 113 -4.98 4.02 -5.81
CA LEU A 113 -4.59 2.69 -6.26
C LEU A 113 -3.24 2.69 -7.00
N ILE A 114 -2.94 3.74 -7.78
CA ILE A 114 -1.59 3.91 -8.37
C ILE A 114 -0.55 4.00 -7.27
N VAL A 115 -0.78 4.84 -6.25
CA VAL A 115 0.12 4.95 -5.11
C VAL A 115 0.20 3.63 -4.34
N SER A 116 -0.91 2.91 -4.19
CA SER A 116 -0.93 1.57 -3.60
C SER A 116 0.01 0.60 -4.32
N THR A 117 -0.03 0.55 -5.65
CA THR A 117 0.86 -0.27 -6.48
C THR A 117 2.33 0.08 -6.23
N LEU A 118 2.68 1.38 -6.19
CA LEU A 118 4.07 1.80 -5.97
C LEU A 118 4.59 1.37 -4.60
N PHE A 119 3.82 1.60 -3.54
CA PHE A 119 4.21 1.19 -2.19
C PHE A 119 4.23 -0.33 -2.02
N TRP A 120 3.33 -1.05 -2.69
CA TRP A 120 3.35 -2.51 -2.74
C TRP A 120 4.66 -3.02 -3.35
N ILE A 121 5.04 -2.53 -4.53
CA ILE A 121 6.27 -2.97 -5.21
C ILE A 121 7.50 -2.60 -4.37
N ALA A 122 7.61 -1.36 -3.91
CA ALA A 122 8.74 -0.90 -3.11
C ALA A 122 8.90 -1.71 -1.82
N SER A 123 7.82 -1.88 -1.05
CA SER A 123 7.86 -2.69 0.17
C SER A 123 8.18 -4.16 -0.12
N SER A 124 7.70 -4.73 -1.22
CA SER A 124 8.02 -6.09 -1.61
C SER A 124 9.51 -6.27 -1.90
N MET A 125 10.15 -5.31 -2.58
CA MET A 125 11.60 -5.34 -2.86
C MET A 125 12.41 -5.27 -1.55
N VAL A 126 12.11 -4.27 -0.71
CA VAL A 126 12.81 -4.05 0.56
C VAL A 126 12.63 -5.25 1.49
N ALA A 127 11.39 -5.73 1.65
CA ALA A 127 11.11 -6.89 2.50
C ALA A 127 11.84 -8.13 1.98
N ASN A 128 11.81 -8.39 0.66
CA ASN A 128 12.51 -9.55 0.10
C ASN A 128 14.02 -9.46 0.33
N MET A 129 14.62 -8.30 0.12
CA MET A 129 16.07 -8.12 0.24
C MET A 129 16.59 -8.32 1.66
N PHE A 130 15.92 -7.73 2.65
CA PHE A 130 16.46 -7.63 4.00
C PHE A 130 15.85 -8.61 5.00
N ILE A 131 14.62 -9.09 4.75
CA ILE A 131 13.87 -9.87 5.73
C ILE A 131 13.53 -11.24 5.16
N LEU A 132 12.78 -11.29 4.05
CA LEU A 132 12.13 -12.51 3.61
C LEU A 132 13.12 -13.51 3.05
N ILE A 133 13.98 -13.13 2.09
CA ILE A 133 14.93 -14.09 1.50
C ILE A 133 15.99 -14.54 2.50
N PRO A 134 16.62 -13.66 3.31
CA PRO A 134 17.54 -14.10 4.36
C PRO A 134 16.88 -15.06 5.36
N ALA A 135 15.65 -14.79 5.80
CA ALA A 135 14.91 -15.69 6.68
C ALA A 135 14.57 -17.01 5.98
N TYR A 136 14.12 -16.96 4.73
CA TYR A 136 13.77 -18.14 3.94
C TYR A 136 14.96 -19.07 3.75
N ILE A 137 16.13 -18.55 3.37
CA ILE A 137 17.37 -19.33 3.23
C ILE A 137 17.76 -19.98 4.58
N LYS A 138 17.70 -19.22 5.67
CA LYS A 138 18.05 -19.72 7.00
C LYS A 138 17.11 -20.83 7.47
N MET A 139 15.81 -20.68 7.24
CA MET A 139 14.78 -21.56 7.81
C MET A 139 14.46 -22.78 6.92
N PHE A 140 14.47 -22.64 5.59
CA PHE A 140 14.14 -23.72 4.66
C PHE A 140 15.37 -24.46 4.10
N PHE A 141 16.52 -23.78 4.05
CA PHE A 141 17.73 -24.34 3.44
C PHE A 141 18.87 -24.47 4.44
N ASN A 142 18.60 -24.28 5.74
CA ASN A 142 19.61 -24.30 6.81
C ASN A 142 20.81 -23.37 6.53
N GLY A 143 20.57 -22.23 5.88
CA GLY A 143 21.63 -21.28 5.48
C GLY A 143 22.33 -21.61 4.16
N ASN A 144 21.98 -22.71 3.49
CA ASN A 144 22.60 -23.10 2.23
C ASN A 144 22.09 -22.26 1.06
N ILE A 145 22.90 -21.29 0.63
CA ILE A 145 22.59 -20.39 -0.48
C ILE A 145 22.53 -21.16 -1.80
N THR A 146 23.46 -22.10 -2.06
CA THR A 146 23.49 -22.91 -3.29
C THR A 146 22.18 -23.67 -3.50
N ALA A 147 21.65 -24.26 -2.43
CA ALA A 147 20.38 -24.97 -2.46
C ALA A 147 19.21 -24.02 -2.78
N PHE A 148 19.19 -22.82 -2.20
CA PHE A 148 18.20 -21.80 -2.55
C PHE A 148 18.32 -21.35 -4.01
N VAL A 149 19.53 -21.07 -4.50
CA VAL A 149 19.78 -20.66 -5.90
C VAL A 149 19.30 -21.72 -6.89
N SER A 150 19.36 -23.00 -6.53
CA SER A 150 18.82 -24.08 -7.36
C SER A 150 17.32 -23.96 -7.62
N THR A 151 16.56 -23.31 -6.72
CA THR A 151 15.12 -23.03 -6.88
C THR A 151 14.83 -21.85 -7.80
N LEU A 152 15.86 -21.04 -8.10
CA LEU A 152 15.78 -19.84 -8.93
C LEU A 152 16.21 -20.07 -10.38
N LYS A 153 16.48 -21.32 -10.80
CA LYS A 153 16.98 -21.67 -12.16
C LYS A 153 16.15 -21.13 -13.33
N ILE A 154 14.89 -20.78 -13.07
CA ILE A 154 14.00 -20.09 -13.99
C ILE A 154 14.51 -18.69 -14.40
N ILE A 155 15.33 -18.06 -13.54
CA ILE A 155 15.91 -16.75 -13.76
C ILE A 155 17.24 -16.90 -14.52
N PRO A 156 17.38 -16.31 -15.73
CA PRO A 156 18.56 -16.50 -16.56
C PRO A 156 19.86 -16.06 -15.89
N GLY A 157 20.84 -16.96 -15.86
CA GLY A 157 22.20 -16.71 -15.35
C GLY A 157 22.28 -16.43 -13.85
N VAL A 158 21.32 -16.90 -13.07
CA VAL A 158 21.35 -16.81 -11.60
C VAL A 158 22.49 -17.65 -11.03
N ASN A 159 23.23 -17.10 -10.06
CA ASN A 159 24.28 -17.77 -9.32
C ASN A 159 24.37 -17.23 -7.88
N GLU A 160 25.21 -17.84 -7.05
CA GLU A 160 25.35 -17.49 -5.62
C GLU A 160 25.80 -16.05 -5.35
N THR A 161 26.48 -15.40 -6.30
CA THR A 161 26.96 -14.03 -6.12
C THR A 161 25.96 -12.98 -6.59
N ASN A 162 25.02 -13.34 -7.47
CA ASN A 162 24.06 -12.40 -8.07
C ASN A 162 22.59 -12.74 -7.80
N TYR A 163 22.30 -13.79 -7.03
CA TYR A 163 20.93 -14.30 -6.88
C TYR A 163 19.95 -13.25 -6.37
N MET A 164 20.35 -12.43 -5.39
CA MET A 164 19.45 -11.45 -4.76
C MET A 164 19.02 -10.38 -5.76
N SER A 165 19.97 -9.79 -6.50
CA SER A 165 19.67 -8.74 -7.47
C SER A 165 18.85 -9.30 -8.63
N LYS A 166 19.20 -10.49 -9.14
CA LYS A 166 18.44 -11.15 -10.19
C LYS A 166 17.03 -11.55 -9.75
N TYR A 167 16.88 -12.09 -8.55
CA TYR A 167 15.58 -12.40 -7.97
C TYR A 167 14.70 -11.16 -7.82
N ILE A 168 15.23 -10.05 -7.32
CA ILE A 168 14.47 -8.81 -7.19
C ILE A 168 14.02 -8.29 -8.57
N LEU A 169 14.94 -8.21 -9.52
CA LEU A 169 14.69 -7.63 -10.84
C LEU A 169 13.76 -8.48 -11.70
N TRP A 170 13.99 -9.80 -11.74
CA TRP A 170 13.32 -10.72 -12.66
C TRP A 170 12.13 -11.45 -12.06
N ALA A 171 12.01 -11.51 -10.72
CA ALA A 171 10.86 -12.13 -10.08
C ALA A 171 10.06 -11.13 -9.25
N VAL A 172 10.65 -10.49 -8.24
CA VAL A 172 9.90 -9.67 -7.27
C VAL A 172 9.17 -8.51 -7.92
N ILE A 173 9.87 -7.67 -8.68
CA ILE A 173 9.27 -6.50 -9.35
C ILE A 173 8.18 -6.91 -10.33
N PRO A 174 8.44 -7.77 -11.34
CA PRO A 174 7.42 -8.15 -12.31
C PRO A 174 6.22 -8.86 -11.68
N PHE A 175 6.46 -9.79 -10.74
CA PHE A 175 5.38 -10.49 -10.03
C PHE A 175 4.49 -9.52 -9.24
N ASN A 176 5.10 -8.65 -8.41
CA ASN A 176 4.35 -7.71 -7.58
C ASN A 176 3.67 -6.63 -8.42
N THR A 177 4.26 -6.22 -9.54
CA THR A 177 3.61 -5.29 -10.49
C THR A 177 2.37 -5.92 -11.09
N MET A 178 2.48 -7.13 -11.63
CA MET A 178 1.37 -7.87 -12.22
C MET A 178 0.22 -8.05 -11.21
N ILE A 179 0.50 -8.61 -10.03
CA ILE A 179 -0.57 -8.91 -9.06
C ILE A 179 -1.21 -7.65 -8.49
N SER A 180 -0.41 -6.63 -8.15
CA SER A 180 -0.95 -5.38 -7.61
C SER A 180 -1.80 -4.64 -8.63
N VAL A 181 -1.40 -4.61 -9.90
CA VAL A 181 -2.22 -4.02 -10.98
C VAL A 181 -3.54 -4.76 -11.12
N VAL A 182 -3.53 -6.10 -11.19
CA VAL A 182 -4.78 -6.88 -11.31
C VAL A 182 -5.70 -6.64 -10.11
N VAL A 183 -5.18 -6.74 -8.89
CA VAL A 183 -5.94 -6.48 -7.65
C VAL A 183 -6.51 -5.06 -7.64
N ASN A 184 -5.72 -4.06 -8.03
CA ASN A 184 -6.14 -2.67 -8.02
C ASN A 184 -7.16 -2.36 -9.12
N VAL A 185 -7.06 -2.97 -10.30
CA VAL A 185 -8.07 -2.86 -11.37
C VAL A 185 -9.41 -3.45 -10.92
N ILE A 186 -9.38 -4.63 -10.29
CA ILE A 186 -10.59 -5.25 -9.72
C ILE A 186 -11.16 -4.36 -8.61
N THR A 187 -10.30 -3.85 -7.72
CA THR A 187 -10.70 -2.92 -6.65
C THR A 187 -11.39 -1.69 -7.23
N TYR A 188 -10.81 -1.06 -8.24
CA TYR A 188 -11.37 0.13 -8.90
C TYR A 188 -12.75 -0.12 -9.51
N THR A 189 -12.97 -1.31 -10.07
CA THR A 189 -14.26 -1.67 -10.68
C THR A 189 -15.34 -1.93 -9.63
N VAL A 190 -14.96 -2.55 -8.51
CA VAL A 190 -15.92 -3.07 -7.52
C VAL A 190 -16.17 -2.09 -6.36
N TYR A 191 -15.20 -1.25 -5.99
CA TYR A 191 -15.27 -0.47 -4.74
C TYR A 191 -16.49 0.43 -4.64
N LYS A 192 -16.99 1.01 -5.74
CA LYS A 192 -18.16 1.90 -5.69
C LYS A 192 -19.43 1.16 -5.28
N ARG A 193 -19.67 -0.01 -5.87
CA ARG A 193 -20.85 -0.84 -5.57
C ARG A 193 -20.81 -1.27 -4.10
N LEU A 194 -19.65 -1.72 -3.63
CA LEU A 194 -19.48 -2.12 -2.24
C LEU A 194 -19.51 -0.95 -1.27
N SER A 195 -18.96 0.20 -1.64
CA SER A 195 -18.98 1.41 -0.81
C SER A 195 -20.40 1.91 -0.57
N PHE A 196 -21.26 1.85 -1.59
CA PHE A 196 -22.67 2.19 -1.46
C PHE A 196 -23.37 1.23 -0.49
N LEU A 197 -23.24 -0.08 -0.70
CA LEU A 197 -23.84 -1.11 0.17
C LEU A 197 -23.35 -1.03 1.63
N ILE A 198 -22.07 -0.72 1.82
CA ILE A 198 -21.48 -0.56 3.15
C ILE A 198 -22.02 0.69 3.85
N HIS A 199 -22.12 1.82 3.13
CA HIS A 199 -22.62 3.07 3.71
C HIS A 199 -24.11 3.05 4.01
N SER A 200 -24.91 2.35 3.20
CA SER A 200 -26.32 2.11 3.49
C SER A 200 -26.47 1.24 4.74
N PHE A 201 -25.67 0.16 4.86
CA PHE A 201 -25.65 -0.68 6.05
C PHE A 201 -25.24 0.06 7.32
N THR A 202 -24.19 0.92 7.28
CA THR A 202 -23.74 1.71 8.43
C THR A 202 -24.64 2.91 8.76
N GLY A 203 -25.62 3.23 7.92
CA GLY A 203 -26.54 4.35 8.12
C GLY A 203 -25.84 5.71 8.05
N ASP A 204 -24.82 5.84 7.20
CA ASP A 204 -24.07 7.09 7.01
C ASP A 204 -24.64 7.98 5.90
N GLU A 205 -25.48 7.44 5.01
CA GLU A 205 -26.13 8.19 3.91
C GLU A 205 -27.02 9.33 4.40
N LEU A 206 -27.74 9.11 5.51
CA LEU A 206 -28.60 10.12 6.14
C LEU A 206 -27.83 11.35 6.64
N LYS A 207 -26.52 11.25 6.89
CA LYS A 207 -25.69 12.41 7.29
C LYS A 207 -25.16 13.19 6.10
N LEU A 208 -24.88 12.53 4.98
CA LEU A 208 -24.42 13.21 3.76
C LEU A 208 -25.57 14.02 3.15
N SER A 209 -26.78 13.46 3.10
CA SER A 209 -27.95 14.21 2.61
C SER A 209 -28.36 15.34 3.56
N LYS A 210 -28.28 15.14 4.88
CA LYS A 210 -28.53 16.20 5.87
C LYS A 210 -27.49 17.32 5.82
N ARG A 211 -26.19 17.01 5.69
CA ARG A 211 -25.13 18.02 5.56
C ARG A 211 -25.18 18.79 4.24
N GLN A 212 -25.59 18.14 3.15
CA GLN A 212 -25.83 18.83 1.88
C GLN A 212 -27.05 19.75 1.98
N LYS A 213 -28.15 19.29 2.62
CA LYS A 213 -29.33 20.13 2.88
C LYS A 213 -29.02 21.28 3.85
N GLU A 214 -28.23 21.05 4.91
CA GLU A 214 -27.78 22.11 5.84
C GLU A 214 -26.91 23.15 5.14
N LYS A 215 -25.97 22.74 4.29
CA LYS A 215 -25.15 23.67 3.48
C LYS A 215 -25.96 24.50 2.48
N VAL A 216 -27.13 24.01 2.08
CA VAL A 216 -28.06 24.75 1.21
C VAL A 216 -28.98 25.65 2.05
N SER A 217 -29.27 25.30 3.31
CA SER A 217 -30.18 26.05 4.18
C SER A 217 -29.51 27.12 5.06
N THR A 218 -28.23 26.98 5.42
CA THR A 218 -27.50 28.04 6.12
C THR A 218 -26.67 28.84 5.13
N ASN A 219 -26.97 30.14 4.99
CA ASN A 219 -26.16 31.09 4.21
C ASN A 219 -24.79 31.39 4.87
N LYS A 220 -24.26 30.46 5.70
CA LYS A 220 -22.90 30.49 6.23
C LYS A 220 -22.04 29.66 5.28
N SER A 221 -21.38 30.32 4.34
CA SER A 221 -20.24 29.73 3.64
C SER A 221 -19.14 29.50 4.67
N VAL A 222 -19.04 28.27 5.19
CA VAL A 222 -17.79 27.82 5.81
C VAL A 222 -16.76 27.80 4.69
N VAL A 223 -16.06 28.92 4.50
CA VAL A 223 -14.90 29.00 3.63
C VAL A 223 -13.83 28.17 4.30
N PHE A 224 -13.73 26.90 3.92
CA PHE A 224 -12.49 26.16 4.12
C PHE A 224 -11.43 26.92 3.34
N ILE A 225 -10.54 27.62 4.04
CA ILE A 225 -9.30 28.09 3.42
C ILE A 225 -8.58 26.83 2.95
N ASP A 226 -8.66 26.59 1.65
CA ASP A 226 -8.17 25.42 0.93
C ASP A 226 -6.62 25.41 0.84
N ASP A 227 -5.91 26.12 1.74
CA ASP A 227 -4.45 26.13 1.84
C ASP A 227 -3.87 24.73 2.01
N TRP A 228 -4.66 23.80 2.56
CA TRP A 228 -4.25 22.41 2.67
C TRP A 228 -4.08 21.72 1.32
N LYS A 229 -4.83 22.11 0.27
CA LYS A 229 -4.61 21.55 -1.07
C LYS A 229 -3.28 22.00 -1.63
N GLU A 230 -2.85 23.23 -1.34
CA GLU A 230 -1.60 23.80 -1.81
C GLU A 230 -0.41 23.26 -1.00
N TYR A 231 -0.52 23.14 0.33
CA TYR A 231 0.47 22.47 1.17
C TYR A 231 0.55 20.96 0.87
N PHE A 232 -0.56 20.26 0.75
CA PHE A 232 -0.57 18.85 0.37
C PHE A 232 0.03 18.69 -1.03
N LYS A 233 -0.37 19.50 -2.04
CA LYS A 233 0.33 19.53 -3.33
C LYS A 233 1.83 19.77 -3.10
N LYS A 234 2.24 20.82 -2.42
CA LYS A 234 3.65 21.22 -2.34
C LYS A 234 4.52 20.15 -1.68
N TYR A 235 4.10 19.57 -0.56
CA TYR A 235 4.90 18.56 0.17
C TYR A 235 4.72 17.13 -0.35
N PHE A 236 3.52 16.74 -0.79
CA PHE A 236 3.29 15.42 -1.40
C PHE A 236 3.86 15.36 -2.82
N LEU A 237 3.71 16.42 -3.61
CA LEU A 237 4.33 16.54 -4.93
C LEU A 237 5.84 16.72 -4.80
N CYS A 238 6.39 17.48 -3.83
CA CYS A 238 7.83 17.45 -3.55
C CYS A 238 8.30 16.05 -3.16
N GLY A 239 7.55 15.32 -2.32
CA GLY A 239 7.91 13.96 -1.94
C GLY A 239 7.89 12.99 -3.13
N ILE A 240 6.88 13.08 -3.99
CA ILE A 240 6.78 12.28 -5.22
C ILE A 240 7.84 12.69 -6.24
N ILE A 241 8.09 13.99 -6.44
CA ILE A 241 9.10 14.51 -7.36
C ILE A 241 10.49 14.11 -6.86
N LEU A 242 10.79 14.28 -5.58
CA LEU A 242 12.05 13.84 -4.97
C LEU A 242 12.20 12.32 -5.12
N MET A 243 11.15 11.54 -4.87
CA MET A 243 11.17 10.08 -5.07
C MET A 243 11.40 9.70 -6.55
N ILE A 244 10.74 10.36 -7.50
CA ILE A 244 10.93 10.14 -8.94
C ILE A 244 12.35 10.55 -9.36
N ILE A 245 12.87 11.67 -8.85
CA ILE A 245 14.24 12.12 -9.10
C ILE A 245 15.25 11.10 -8.55
N LEU A 246 15.04 10.57 -7.34
CA LEU A 246 15.91 9.56 -6.74
C LEU A 246 15.83 8.22 -7.50
N LEU A 247 14.64 7.81 -7.94
CA LEU A 247 14.44 6.63 -8.78
C LEU A 247 15.10 6.79 -10.16
N ILE A 248 14.94 7.95 -10.80
CA ILE A 248 15.58 8.26 -12.09
C ILE A 248 17.09 8.36 -11.94
N ALA A 249 17.59 9.05 -10.91
CA ALA A 249 19.02 9.15 -10.61
C ALA A 249 19.62 7.77 -10.36
N SER A 250 18.92 6.89 -9.62
CA SER A 250 19.29 5.49 -9.42
C SER A 250 19.29 4.68 -10.70
N PHE A 251 18.26 4.83 -11.54
CA PHE A 251 18.16 4.14 -12.82
C PHE A 251 19.26 4.57 -13.80
N ILE A 252 19.56 5.87 -13.87
CA ILE A 252 20.66 6.42 -14.67
C ILE A 252 22.01 5.92 -14.14
N THR A 253 22.21 5.89 -12.82
CA THR A 253 23.47 5.34 -12.26
C THR A 253 23.62 3.84 -12.49
N VAL A 254 22.52 3.07 -12.56
CA VAL A 254 22.54 1.66 -12.96
C VAL A 254 22.87 1.53 -14.45
N LEU A 255 22.26 2.33 -15.32
CA LEU A 255 22.55 2.33 -16.77
C LEU A 255 24.00 2.70 -17.08
N ILE A 256 24.55 3.74 -16.43
CA ILE A 256 25.96 4.13 -16.57
C ILE A 256 26.88 3.02 -16.04
N SER A 257 26.51 2.34 -14.96
CA SER A 257 27.27 1.22 -14.40
C SER A 257 27.21 -0.06 -15.24
N ILE A 258 26.17 -0.28 -16.04
CA ILE A 258 26.08 -1.40 -17.00
C ILE A 258 27.04 -1.17 -18.19
N ASN A 259 27.26 0.08 -18.57
CA ASN A 259 28.12 0.44 -19.70
C ASN A 259 29.62 0.54 -19.34
N ALA A 260 29.94 0.65 -18.04
CA ALA A 260 31.31 0.63 -17.54
C ALA A 260 31.76 -0.82 -17.32
N THR A 261 32.66 -1.33 -18.17
CA THR A 261 33.15 -2.71 -18.21
C THR A 261 33.93 -3.19 -16.98
N ASN A 262 34.05 -2.37 -15.93
CA ASN A 262 34.74 -2.70 -14.67
C ASN A 262 33.98 -2.12 -13.48
N LEU A 263 33.08 -2.90 -12.88
CA LEU A 263 32.52 -2.57 -11.57
C LEU A 263 32.50 -3.82 -10.68
N THR A 264 33.19 -3.75 -9.54
CA THR A 264 33.19 -4.81 -8.52
C THR A 264 31.83 -4.85 -7.81
N VAL A 265 31.34 -6.07 -7.53
CA VAL A 265 30.04 -6.38 -6.90
C VAL A 265 29.76 -5.52 -5.66
N THR A 266 30.80 -5.16 -4.92
CA THR A 266 30.76 -4.31 -3.72
C THR A 266 30.17 -2.91 -3.99
N TYR A 267 30.46 -2.30 -5.15
CA TYR A 267 29.98 -0.95 -5.48
C TYR A 267 28.50 -0.95 -5.89
N LEU A 268 28.05 -2.02 -6.55
CA LEU A 268 26.63 -2.21 -6.86
C LEU A 268 25.81 -2.47 -5.59
N LEU A 269 26.34 -3.26 -4.66
CA LEU A 269 25.72 -3.51 -3.36
C LEU A 269 25.61 -2.25 -2.51
N LEU A 270 26.64 -1.38 -2.49
CA LEU A 270 26.61 -0.11 -1.77
C LEU A 270 25.53 0.84 -2.34
N LYS A 271 25.37 0.88 -3.68
CA LYS A 271 24.31 1.66 -4.34
C LYS A 271 22.91 1.13 -4.03
N ILE A 272 22.69 -0.18 -4.06
CA ILE A 272 21.39 -0.78 -3.70
C ILE A 272 21.08 -0.53 -2.21
N TYR A 273 22.10 -0.57 -1.34
CA TYR A 273 21.97 -0.26 0.08
C TYR A 273 21.59 1.22 0.32
N LEU A 274 22.22 2.15 -0.42
CA LEU A 274 21.87 3.58 -0.41
C LEU A 274 20.44 3.83 -0.91
N ILE A 275 20.01 3.15 -1.98
CA ILE A 275 18.62 3.19 -2.47
C ILE A 275 17.64 2.69 -1.41
N GLY A 276 17.99 1.61 -0.71
CA GLY A 276 17.22 1.10 0.42
C GLY A 276 17.08 2.13 1.53
N ILE A 277 18.17 2.81 1.91
CA ILE A 277 18.17 3.88 2.92
C ILE A 277 17.32 5.08 2.47
N GLU A 278 17.44 5.51 1.22
CA GLU A 278 16.67 6.62 0.67
C GLU A 278 15.17 6.31 0.65
N LEU A 279 14.78 5.10 0.27
CA LEU A 279 13.39 4.65 0.30
C LEU A 279 12.84 4.58 1.74
N VAL A 280 13.65 4.12 2.70
CA VAL A 280 13.29 4.13 4.14
C VAL A 280 13.16 5.56 4.66
N ALA A 281 14.05 6.47 4.28
CA ALA A 281 13.98 7.88 4.64
C ALA A 281 12.71 8.54 4.08
N VAL A 282 12.33 8.25 2.83
CA VAL A 282 11.07 8.71 2.23
C VAL A 282 9.86 8.16 2.98
N LEU A 283 9.90 6.90 3.40
CA LEU A 283 8.85 6.27 4.20
C LEU A 283 8.72 6.93 5.58
N LEU A 284 9.84 7.23 6.23
CA LEU A 284 9.90 7.94 7.51
C LEU A 284 9.46 9.42 7.38
N ILE A 285 9.82 10.10 6.30
CA ILE A 285 9.35 11.46 5.99
C ILE A 285 7.83 11.47 5.76
N GLY A 286 7.30 10.46 5.05
CA GLY A 286 5.86 10.28 4.88
C GLY A 286 5.13 10.03 6.20
N ILE A 287 5.71 9.19 7.08
CA ILE A 287 5.19 8.94 8.43
C ILE A 287 5.28 10.22 9.29
N TYR A 288 6.39 10.95 9.25
CA TYR A 288 6.58 12.20 9.99
C TYR A 288 5.58 13.28 9.54
N ALA A 289 5.39 13.45 8.23
CA ALA A 289 4.38 14.34 7.67
C ALA A 289 2.96 13.95 8.11
N PHE A 290 2.67 12.64 8.21
CA PHE A 290 1.40 12.12 8.72
C PHE A 290 1.19 12.42 10.22
N PHE A 291 2.22 12.34 11.05
CA PHE A 291 2.12 12.72 12.47
C PHE A 291 2.00 14.23 12.65
N ARG A 292 2.72 15.03 11.86
CA ARG A 292 2.61 16.51 11.87
C ARG A 292 1.23 16.98 11.42
N PHE A 293 0.59 16.27 10.48
CA PHE A 293 -0.79 16.50 10.04
C PHE A 293 -1.83 16.42 11.18
N LYS A 294 -1.60 15.62 12.22
CA LYS A 294 -2.50 15.54 13.38
C LYS A 294 -2.49 16.82 14.23
N SER A 295 -1.43 17.63 14.14
CA SER A 295 -1.21 18.80 15.00
C SER A 295 -1.81 20.11 14.47
N TYR A 296 -2.19 20.19 13.20
CA TYR A 296 -2.60 21.44 12.53
C TYR A 296 -4.12 21.69 12.50
N LYS A 297 -4.90 20.95 13.27
CA LYS A 297 -6.35 21.11 13.31
C LYS A 297 -6.74 22.28 14.23
N THR A 298 -6.28 23.49 13.89
CA THR A 298 -6.78 24.74 14.47
C THR A 298 -7.99 25.18 13.68
N TYR A 299 -9.12 25.41 14.36
CA TYR A 299 -10.35 25.90 13.75
C TYR A 299 -10.41 27.41 13.98
N GLU A 300 -10.63 28.20 12.95
CA GLU A 300 -11.09 29.58 13.08
C GLU A 300 -12.52 29.68 12.57
N ILE A 301 -13.41 30.24 13.40
CA ILE A 301 -14.78 30.56 13.03
C ILE A 301 -14.76 32.03 12.62
N LYS A 302 -14.97 32.33 11.34
CA LYS A 302 -15.30 33.70 10.89
C LYS A 302 -16.81 33.80 10.69
N GLU A 303 -17.43 34.77 11.33
CA GLU A 303 -18.79 35.21 11.00
C GLU A 303 -18.73 36.17 9.82
N ASN A 304 -19.54 35.91 8.79
CA ASN A 304 -19.80 36.86 7.73
C ASN A 304 -20.80 37.88 8.26
N ASN A 305 -20.36 39.14 8.43
CA ASN A 305 -21.21 40.29 8.72
C ASN A 305 -21.64 41.00 7.42
N ASP A 306 -22.10 40.26 6.42
CA ASP A 306 -22.64 40.84 5.18
C ASP A 306 -24.17 40.73 5.19
N LEU A 307 -24.81 41.50 6.07
CA LEU A 307 -26.26 41.72 6.07
C LEU A 307 -26.67 43.18 6.33
N ASP A 308 -25.76 44.14 6.09
CA ASP A 308 -26.07 45.57 6.24
C ASP A 308 -26.15 46.37 4.94
N ASP A 309 -26.14 45.75 3.76
CA ASP A 309 -26.49 46.45 2.51
C ASP A 309 -27.29 45.56 1.54
N LEU A 310 -28.51 46.04 1.25
CA LEU A 310 -29.57 45.58 0.31
C LEU A 310 -30.69 44.69 0.86
#